data_AF-A0ABD3SRY4-F1
#
_entry.id   AF-A0ABD3SRY4-F1
#
_cell.length_a   1.000
_cell.length_b   1.000
_cell.length_c   1.000
_cell.angle_alpha   90.00
_cell.angle_beta   90.00
_cell.angle_gamma   90.00
#
_symmetry.space_group_name_H-M   'P 1'
#
loop_
_entity.id
_entity.type
_entity.pdbx_description
1 polymer ?
#
loop_
_entity_poly.entity_id
_entity_poly.type
_entity_poly.pdbx_seq_one_letter_code
_entity_poly.pdbx_strand_id
1 'polypeptide(L)'
;MKVPSDELHPRKVGKTPSKLTKHSNKTPTSKPLRGPFSIFVACLPGLEPLLYEELSYLLQSSEISEQSKAKVIPGGVEVTIPSLAYLYVLHLYLGTASHIYLRLNGGDRSAGLPPLFRARGFPELQRKLKDLMVSQQWDRWFDIPRSRTNCVREESELTWQLQVHVTTSKSKLMHTKAVEERVRETIGEVLGVKGLDSTNSACGVEATANGSNKSLDVRPVVRLLVRIDRDEVQLSLDTSSSSSAIPLHMRGYRLNPHKAPLREDLAFALLMAGGLKPRWNLQPLRPWLIKDDAEINGVFDSNMKNDEVESSVQLFDPLCGSGTIAIEGASILAGLPPGRFRPPPLEGTRLYDTSLWNNIKLRALSSSLLLANVDADARTIMVAANDINKDAIHAAISNSKRAGVENFIDFTIGSFKIHPLSNRSPQQSTYKISDSRDLLIVTNPPYGKRMLSDESNSIYKQIANALKSLPYRIRCTIIGKEPRSLRESSLPLRVAFSTKQGGLSVVAMSTDQLDSSW
;
A
#
# COMPACT_ATOMS: atom_id res chain seq x y z
N MET A 1 -71.06 13.83 40.94
CA MET A 1 -70.96 12.40 41.32
C MET A 1 -70.41 11.63 40.13
N LYS A 2 -69.25 10.99 40.30
CA LYS A 2 -68.71 9.96 39.38
C LYS A 2 -69.43 8.63 39.62
N VAL A 3 -69.49 7.79 38.57
CA VAL A 3 -69.59 6.30 38.49
C VAL A 3 -70.20 5.93 37.10
N PRO A 4 -69.82 4.83 36.39
CA PRO A 4 -68.60 4.72 35.57
C PRO A 4 -68.81 3.96 34.21
N SER A 5 -67.68 3.71 33.50
CA SER A 5 -67.31 2.48 32.72
C SER A 5 -68.31 1.84 31.72
N ASP A 6 -68.04 1.86 30.41
CA ASP A 6 -67.24 0.83 29.71
C ASP A 6 -67.36 0.85 28.17
N GLU A 7 -66.20 0.56 27.56
CA GLU A 7 -65.85 -0.07 26.28
C GLU A 7 -66.93 -0.39 25.22
N LEU A 8 -66.67 0.04 23.97
CA LEU A 8 -67.22 -0.58 22.75
C LEU A 8 -66.21 -0.54 21.57
N HIS A 9 -65.65 -1.73 21.33
CA HIS A 9 -65.09 -2.38 20.14
C HIS A 9 -64.43 -1.59 18.96
N PRO A 10 -63.32 -2.14 18.39
CA PRO A 10 -62.54 -1.50 17.33
C PRO A 10 -63.18 -1.65 15.95
N ARG A 11 -63.30 -0.54 15.20
CA ARG A 11 -63.70 -0.53 13.79
C ARG A 11 -62.50 -0.81 12.87
N LYS A 12 -62.74 -1.72 11.93
CA LYS A 12 -61.86 -2.26 10.88
C LYS A 12 -61.15 -1.15 10.08
N VAL A 13 -59.82 -1.21 10.04
CA VAL A 13 -58.98 -0.48 9.08
C VAL A 13 -58.88 -1.29 7.79
N GLY A 14 -59.35 -0.71 6.69
CA GLY A 14 -59.31 -1.29 5.36
C GLY A 14 -57.87 -1.49 4.85
N LYS A 15 -57.62 -2.68 4.32
CA LYS A 15 -56.38 -3.05 3.63
C LYS A 15 -56.33 -2.36 2.26
N THR A 16 -55.30 -1.55 2.01
CA THR A 16 -54.81 -1.21 0.68
C THR A 16 -53.45 -1.87 0.46
N PRO A 17 -53.26 -2.70 -0.58
CA PRO A 17 -51.96 -3.31 -0.86
C PRO A 17 -51.13 -2.37 -1.73
N SER A 18 -50.12 -1.70 -1.15
CA SER A 18 -49.05 -1.09 -1.93
C SER A 18 -48.13 -2.20 -2.46
N LYS A 19 -48.39 -2.64 -3.69
CA LYS A 19 -47.43 -3.42 -4.48
C LYS A 19 -46.23 -2.52 -4.77
N LEU A 20 -45.22 -2.52 -3.88
CA LEU A 20 -43.86 -2.17 -4.28
C LEU A 20 -43.39 -3.28 -5.22
N THR A 21 -43.46 -3.00 -6.52
CA THR A 21 -42.77 -3.76 -7.54
C THR A 21 -41.28 -3.74 -7.24
N LYS A 22 -40.76 -4.85 -6.71
CA LYS A 22 -39.34 -5.16 -6.73
C LYS A 22 -38.92 -5.25 -8.20
N HIS A 23 -38.51 -4.14 -8.79
CA HIS A 23 -37.71 -4.17 -10.00
C HIS A 23 -36.33 -4.68 -9.62
N SER A 24 -36.18 -6.01 -9.60
CA SER A 24 -34.87 -6.63 -9.71
C SER A 24 -34.31 -6.26 -11.08
N ASN A 25 -33.51 -5.19 -11.13
CA ASN A 25 -32.59 -4.97 -12.23
C ASN A 25 -31.54 -6.08 -12.17
N LYS A 26 -31.89 -7.26 -12.69
CA LYS A 26 -30.91 -8.29 -13.04
C LYS A 26 -30.16 -7.74 -14.25
N THR A 27 -29.06 -7.04 -14.00
CA THR A 27 -28.00 -6.85 -14.99
C THR A 27 -27.53 -8.23 -15.43
N PRO A 28 -27.56 -8.55 -16.73
CA PRO A 28 -26.94 -9.76 -17.25
C PRO A 28 -25.46 -9.73 -16.90
N THR A 29 -25.11 -10.63 -16.01
CA THR A 29 -23.79 -10.93 -15.49
C THR A 29 -22.94 -11.50 -16.62
N SER A 30 -22.24 -10.63 -17.36
CA SER A 30 -21.05 -11.11 -18.07
C SER A 30 -20.11 -11.65 -16.99
N LYS A 31 -19.81 -12.96 -17.01
CA LYS A 31 -18.89 -13.57 -16.04
C LYS A 31 -17.63 -12.68 -15.92
N PRO A 32 -17.19 -12.33 -14.69
CA PRO A 32 -16.01 -11.50 -14.50
C PRO A 32 -14.82 -12.17 -15.18
N LEU A 33 -13.89 -11.36 -15.68
CA LEU A 33 -12.63 -11.85 -16.27
C LEU A 33 -11.98 -12.81 -15.27
N ARG A 34 -11.73 -14.03 -15.73
CA ARG A 34 -11.03 -15.04 -14.94
C ARG A 34 -9.56 -14.94 -15.26
N GLY A 35 -8.71 -15.02 -14.23
CA GLY A 35 -7.26 -15.01 -14.38
C GLY A 35 -6.75 -16.21 -15.21
N PRO A 36 -5.43 -16.32 -15.41
CA PRO A 36 -4.39 -15.58 -14.70
C PRO A 36 -4.25 -14.11 -15.13
N PHE A 37 -3.66 -13.30 -14.26
CA PHE A 37 -3.37 -11.89 -14.53
C PHE A 37 -1.87 -11.65 -14.39
N SER A 38 -1.24 -11.05 -15.40
CA SER A 38 0.13 -10.58 -15.29
C SER A 38 0.16 -9.17 -14.72
N ILE A 39 0.95 -8.96 -13.68
CA ILE A 39 1.07 -7.69 -12.97
C ILE A 39 2.52 -7.25 -12.87
N PHE A 40 2.72 -5.94 -12.76
CA PHE A 40 3.98 -5.34 -12.36
C PHE A 40 3.78 -4.57 -11.07
N VAL A 41 4.51 -4.96 -10.04
CA VAL A 41 4.48 -4.34 -8.72
C VAL A 41 5.67 -3.38 -8.65
N ALA A 42 5.39 -2.09 -8.64
CA ALA A 42 6.41 -1.05 -8.67
C ALA A 42 6.86 -0.69 -7.25
N CYS A 43 8.15 -0.45 -7.03
CA CYS A 43 8.71 0.08 -5.79
C CYS A 43 9.72 1.20 -6.08
N LEU A 44 10.27 1.83 -5.03
CA LEU A 44 11.40 2.73 -5.23
C LEU A 44 12.63 1.94 -5.75
N PRO A 45 13.42 2.50 -6.68
CA PRO A 45 14.63 1.82 -7.16
C PRO A 45 15.55 1.43 -6.02
N GLY A 46 16.09 0.22 -6.07
CA GLY A 46 16.91 -0.39 -5.03
C GLY A 46 16.13 -1.20 -3.98
N LEU A 47 14.79 -1.09 -3.93
CA LEU A 47 13.95 -1.87 -3.02
C LEU A 47 13.44 -3.18 -3.64
N GLU A 48 13.78 -3.46 -4.90
CA GLU A 48 13.25 -4.61 -5.63
C GLU A 48 13.53 -5.96 -4.95
N PRO A 49 14.70 -6.20 -4.31
CA PRO A 49 14.93 -7.44 -3.56
C PRO A 49 13.99 -7.61 -2.36
N LEU A 50 13.72 -6.53 -1.62
CA LEU A 50 12.79 -6.57 -0.47
C LEU A 50 11.35 -6.78 -0.94
N LEU A 51 10.95 -6.12 -2.02
CA LEU A 51 9.65 -6.32 -2.64
C LEU A 51 9.47 -7.76 -3.13
N TYR A 52 10.51 -8.33 -3.75
CA TYR A 52 10.50 -9.71 -4.20
C TYR A 52 10.33 -10.69 -3.03
N GLU A 53 10.98 -10.42 -1.90
CA GLU A 53 10.80 -11.21 -0.68
C GLU A 53 9.35 -11.16 -0.16
N GLU A 54 8.75 -9.97 -0.07
CA GLU A 54 7.33 -9.83 0.33
C GLU A 54 6.39 -10.57 -0.62
N LEU A 55 6.58 -10.39 -1.94
CA LEU A 55 5.78 -11.07 -2.95
C LEU A 55 5.91 -12.58 -2.85
N SER A 56 7.13 -13.07 -2.69
CA SER A 56 7.39 -14.51 -2.55
C SER A 56 6.65 -15.05 -1.33
N TYR A 57 6.66 -14.34 -0.20
CA TYR A 57 5.90 -14.73 0.99
C TYR A 57 4.39 -14.76 0.76
N LEU A 58 3.82 -13.70 0.16
CA LEU A 58 2.37 -13.59 -0.06
C LEU A 58 1.84 -14.57 -1.11
N LEU A 59 2.69 -15.04 -2.01
CA LEU A 59 2.35 -15.96 -3.09
C LEU A 59 2.64 -17.44 -2.77
N GLN A 60 3.11 -17.79 -1.57
CA GLN A 60 3.48 -19.17 -1.17
C GLN A 60 2.28 -20.15 -1.06
N SER A 61 1.54 -20.38 -2.15
CA SER A 61 0.77 -21.62 -2.35
C SER A 61 1.62 -22.63 -3.12
N SER A 62 1.59 -23.88 -2.66
CA SER A 62 2.37 -25.02 -3.18
C SER A 62 2.10 -25.35 -4.67
N GLU A 63 1.08 -24.76 -5.30
CA GLU A 63 0.78 -24.89 -6.74
C GLU A 63 1.42 -23.80 -7.62
N ILE A 64 2.09 -22.80 -7.03
CA ILE A 64 2.83 -21.79 -7.83
C ILE A 64 4.21 -22.34 -8.28
N SER A 65 4.45 -23.63 -8.12
CA SER A 65 5.67 -24.28 -8.62
C SER A 65 5.64 -24.34 -10.16
N GLU A 66 6.60 -23.64 -10.76
CA GLU A 66 7.03 -23.62 -12.17
C GLU A 66 6.46 -22.55 -13.11
N GLN A 67 5.18 -22.19 -13.05
CA GLN A 67 4.56 -21.31 -14.07
C GLN A 67 4.53 -19.81 -13.73
N SER A 68 4.65 -19.42 -12.46
CA SER A 68 4.62 -18.00 -12.04
C SER A 68 6.00 -17.50 -11.61
N LYS A 69 6.96 -17.47 -12.54
CA LYS A 69 8.29 -16.92 -12.26
C LYS A 69 8.19 -15.41 -12.04
N ALA A 70 8.18 -15.00 -10.76
CA ALA A 70 8.37 -13.61 -10.40
C ALA A 70 9.74 -13.14 -10.92
N LYS A 71 9.76 -12.09 -11.72
CA LYS A 71 10.95 -11.54 -12.38
C LYS A 71 11.24 -10.17 -11.81
N VAL A 72 12.37 -10.05 -11.12
CA VAL A 72 12.90 -8.76 -10.66
C VAL A 72 13.41 -7.97 -11.86
N ILE A 73 12.91 -6.76 -12.04
CA ILE A 73 13.35 -5.83 -13.08
C ILE A 73 13.55 -4.43 -12.47
N PRO A 74 14.29 -3.51 -13.10
CA PRO A 74 14.51 -2.18 -12.52
C PRO A 74 13.19 -1.48 -12.16
N GLY A 75 13.05 -1.07 -10.90
CA GLY A 75 11.89 -0.38 -10.35
C GLY A 75 10.74 -1.29 -9.89
N GLY A 76 10.86 -2.62 -9.93
CA GLY A 76 9.80 -3.49 -9.42
C GLY A 76 9.94 -4.98 -9.73
N VAL A 77 8.83 -5.69 -9.60
CA VAL A 77 8.74 -7.13 -9.84
C VAL A 77 7.56 -7.43 -10.75
N GLU A 78 7.80 -8.18 -11.82
CA GLU A 78 6.76 -8.68 -12.71
C GLU A 78 6.38 -10.10 -12.30
N VAL A 79 5.09 -10.38 -12.14
CA VAL A 79 4.60 -11.69 -11.69
C VAL A 79 3.22 -11.98 -12.24
N THR A 80 2.92 -13.26 -12.44
CA THR A 80 1.59 -13.73 -12.81
C THR A 80 0.85 -14.21 -11.57
N ILE A 81 -0.36 -13.69 -11.35
CA ILE A 81 -1.24 -14.09 -10.25
C ILE A 81 -2.41 -14.94 -10.76
N PRO A 82 -2.85 -15.97 -10.02
CA PRO A 82 -3.91 -16.88 -10.49
C PRO A 82 -5.30 -16.23 -10.58
N SER A 83 -5.61 -15.27 -9.71
CA SER A 83 -6.95 -14.73 -9.57
C SER A 83 -6.95 -13.28 -9.07
N LEU A 84 -8.11 -12.63 -9.16
CA LEU A 84 -8.30 -11.27 -8.63
C LEU A 84 -8.12 -11.20 -7.11
N ALA A 85 -8.40 -12.29 -6.39
CA ALA A 85 -8.22 -12.31 -4.93
C ALA A 85 -6.76 -12.12 -4.53
N TYR A 86 -5.81 -12.69 -5.28
CA TYR A 86 -4.39 -12.44 -5.09
C TYR A 86 -4.06 -10.96 -5.24
N LEU A 87 -4.61 -10.29 -6.27
CA LEU A 87 -4.41 -8.84 -6.44
C LEU A 87 -4.84 -8.05 -5.21
N TYR A 88 -5.98 -8.42 -4.62
CA TYR A 88 -6.53 -7.75 -3.44
C TYR A 88 -5.69 -8.00 -2.19
N VAL A 89 -5.20 -9.24 -2.01
CA VAL A 89 -4.25 -9.57 -0.94
C VAL A 89 -2.96 -8.76 -1.09
N LEU A 90 -2.44 -8.61 -2.31
CA LEU A 90 -1.26 -7.79 -2.57
C LEU A 90 -1.50 -6.31 -2.26
N HIS A 91 -2.65 -5.74 -2.65
CA HIS A 91 -3.04 -4.37 -2.26
C HIS A 91 -3.16 -4.18 -0.75
N LEU A 92 -3.56 -5.22 -0.03
CA LEU A 92 -3.75 -5.18 1.41
C LEU A 92 -2.44 -5.28 2.17
N TYR A 93 -1.50 -6.13 1.72
CA TYR A 93 -0.35 -6.54 2.52
C TYR A 93 1.01 -5.98 2.07
N LEU A 94 1.19 -5.59 0.80
CA LEU A 94 2.50 -5.13 0.35
C LEU A 94 2.90 -3.80 1.03
N GLY A 95 4.00 -3.84 1.76
CA GLY A 95 4.56 -2.69 2.46
C GLY A 95 5.54 -1.89 1.60
N THR A 96 6.46 -2.54 0.88
CA THR A 96 7.47 -1.82 0.07
C THR A 96 6.97 -1.34 -1.29
N ALA A 97 5.81 -1.84 -1.74
CA ALA A 97 5.24 -1.48 -3.02
C ALA A 97 4.70 -0.04 -3.03
N SER A 98 4.92 0.64 -4.15
CA SER A 98 4.38 1.98 -4.44
C SER A 98 3.07 1.91 -5.25
N HIS A 99 2.99 0.99 -6.22
CA HIS A 99 1.84 0.79 -7.11
C HIS A 99 1.79 -0.67 -7.56
N ILE A 100 0.61 -1.11 -7.99
CA ILE A 100 0.44 -2.38 -8.69
C ILE A 100 -0.23 -2.08 -10.03
N TYR A 101 0.39 -2.52 -11.12
CA TYR A 101 -0.10 -2.33 -12.48
C TYR A 101 -0.50 -3.67 -13.10
N LEU A 102 -1.67 -3.74 -13.69
CA LEU A 102 -2.13 -4.89 -14.47
C LEU A 102 -1.62 -4.75 -15.90
N ARG A 103 -0.85 -5.73 -16.39
CA ARG A 103 -0.30 -5.72 -17.75
C ARG A 103 -1.40 -6.04 -18.77
N LEU A 104 -1.49 -5.23 -19.83
CA LEU A 104 -2.44 -5.43 -20.93
C LEU A 104 -1.76 -6.04 -22.16
N ASN A 105 -0.44 -5.92 -22.23
CA ASN A 105 0.45 -6.63 -23.13
C ASN A 105 1.79 -6.87 -22.43
N GLY A 106 2.58 -7.84 -22.90
CA GLY A 106 3.81 -8.26 -22.24
C GLY A 106 4.82 -8.88 -23.19
N GLY A 107 6.09 -8.87 -22.80
CA GLY A 107 7.15 -9.50 -23.60
C GLY A 107 7.18 -11.02 -23.43
N ASP A 108 6.61 -11.53 -22.34
CA ASP A 108 6.60 -12.95 -22.02
C ASP A 108 5.37 -13.65 -22.59
N ARG A 109 5.61 -14.54 -23.57
CA ARG A 109 4.56 -15.33 -24.21
C ARG A 109 3.96 -16.39 -23.27
N SER A 110 4.66 -16.81 -22.21
CA SER A 110 4.09 -17.78 -21.25
C SER A 110 2.97 -17.21 -20.39
N ALA A 111 2.84 -15.88 -20.29
CA ALA A 111 1.79 -15.23 -19.50
C ALA A 111 0.42 -15.15 -20.21
N GLY A 112 0.30 -15.65 -21.44
CA GLY A 112 -0.94 -15.59 -22.22
C GLY A 112 -1.34 -14.16 -22.65
N LEU A 113 -0.47 -13.18 -22.45
CA LEU A 113 -0.69 -11.80 -22.87
C LEU A 113 -0.31 -11.58 -24.35
N PRO A 114 -0.98 -10.65 -25.03
CA PRO A 114 -0.50 -10.14 -26.31
C PRO A 114 0.92 -9.59 -26.20
N PRO A 115 1.75 -9.75 -27.25
CA PRO A 115 3.11 -9.25 -27.22
C PRO A 115 3.16 -7.72 -27.14
N LEU A 116 4.27 -7.20 -26.64
CA LEU A 116 4.63 -5.79 -26.87
C LEU A 116 4.66 -5.50 -28.37
N PHE A 117 4.24 -4.30 -28.76
CA PHE A 117 4.21 -3.92 -30.17
C PHE A 117 5.01 -2.65 -30.41
N ARG A 118 5.63 -2.55 -31.59
CA ARG A 118 6.37 -1.34 -31.96
C ARG A 118 5.47 -0.29 -32.59
N ALA A 119 5.71 0.98 -32.33
CA ALA A 119 5.06 2.10 -33.01
C ALA A 119 6.05 3.25 -33.25
N ARG A 120 6.25 3.60 -34.52
CA ARG A 120 7.15 4.70 -34.93
C ARG A 120 6.43 5.97 -35.36
N GLY A 121 5.11 5.91 -35.52
CA GLY A 121 4.23 7.02 -35.90
C GLY A 121 2.82 6.80 -35.38
N PHE A 122 2.01 7.87 -35.34
CA PHE A 122 0.66 7.82 -34.77
C PHE A 122 -0.29 6.84 -35.48
N PRO A 123 -0.34 6.74 -36.82
CA PRO A 123 -1.21 5.76 -37.48
C PRO A 123 -0.89 4.31 -37.09
N GLU A 124 0.40 4.00 -36.91
CA GLU A 124 0.83 2.67 -36.47
C GLU A 124 0.43 2.40 -35.01
N LEU A 125 0.58 3.40 -34.13
CA LEU A 125 0.16 3.33 -32.74
C LEU A 125 -1.35 3.06 -32.63
N GLN A 126 -2.17 3.88 -33.29
CA GLN A 126 -3.64 3.80 -33.21
C GLN A 126 -4.14 2.47 -33.77
N ARG A 127 -3.63 2.02 -34.93
CA ARG A 127 -4.01 0.73 -35.51
C ARG A 127 -3.70 -0.43 -34.59
N LYS A 128 -2.47 -0.52 -34.07
CA LYS A 128 -2.05 -1.62 -33.19
C LYS A 128 -2.74 -1.60 -31.83
N LEU A 129 -3.03 -0.41 -31.31
CA LEU A 129 -3.84 -0.25 -30.10
C LEU A 129 -5.27 -0.76 -30.31
N LYS A 130 -5.91 -0.39 -31.44
CA LYS A 130 -7.23 -0.90 -31.82
C LYS A 130 -7.24 -2.43 -31.93
N ASP A 131 -6.25 -2.99 -32.62
CA ASP A 131 -6.09 -4.44 -32.76
C ASP A 131 -5.98 -5.12 -31.38
N LEU A 132 -5.17 -4.56 -30.48
CA LEU A 132 -5.02 -5.04 -29.11
C LEU A 132 -6.35 -5.02 -28.34
N MET A 133 -7.04 -3.87 -28.33
CA MET A 133 -8.28 -3.69 -27.58
C MET A 133 -9.38 -4.65 -28.04
N VAL A 134 -9.52 -4.83 -29.35
CA VAL A 134 -10.50 -5.76 -29.94
C VAL A 134 -10.13 -7.20 -29.59
N SER A 135 -8.85 -7.58 -29.73
CA SER A 135 -8.38 -8.94 -29.43
C SER A 135 -8.58 -9.32 -27.95
N GLN A 136 -8.46 -8.35 -27.04
CA GLN A 136 -8.59 -8.54 -25.59
C GLN A 136 -9.99 -8.22 -25.06
N GLN A 137 -10.94 -7.88 -25.95
CA GLN A 137 -12.34 -7.55 -25.61
C GLN A 137 -12.42 -6.52 -24.47
N TRP A 138 -11.77 -5.36 -24.64
CA TRP A 138 -11.71 -4.32 -23.60
C TRP A 138 -13.10 -3.80 -23.17
N ASP A 139 -14.12 -3.95 -24.01
CA ASP A 139 -15.53 -3.73 -23.66
C ASP A 139 -16.01 -4.55 -22.45
N ARG A 140 -15.30 -5.62 -22.10
CA ARG A 140 -15.53 -6.47 -20.92
C ARG A 140 -14.73 -6.05 -19.68
N TRP A 141 -13.76 -5.15 -19.83
CA TRP A 141 -12.89 -4.68 -18.76
C TRP A 141 -13.45 -3.42 -18.11
N PHE A 142 -14.10 -2.55 -18.89
CA PHE A 142 -14.65 -1.29 -18.41
C PHE A 142 -16.15 -1.37 -18.14
N ASP A 143 -16.61 -0.63 -17.14
CA ASP A 143 -18.04 -0.49 -16.85
C ASP A 143 -18.67 0.53 -17.81
N ILE A 144 -19.13 0.05 -18.96
CA ILE A 144 -19.73 0.89 -20.00
C ILE A 144 -21.25 0.74 -19.92
N PRO A 145 -22.01 1.84 -19.69
CA PRO A 145 -23.46 1.81 -19.65
C PRO A 145 -24.07 1.20 -20.92
N ARG A 146 -25.16 0.46 -20.74
CA ARG A 146 -25.90 -0.09 -21.88
C ARG A 146 -26.62 1.02 -22.61
N SER A 147 -26.39 1.11 -23.93
CA SER A 147 -27.20 1.98 -24.77
C SER A 147 -28.52 1.27 -25.07
N ARG A 148 -29.65 1.94 -24.78
CA ARG A 148 -31.00 1.43 -25.11
C ARG A 148 -31.32 1.54 -26.61
N THR A 149 -30.54 2.33 -27.33
CA THR A 149 -30.65 2.63 -28.75
C THR A 149 -29.23 2.60 -29.35
N ASN A 150 -29.06 2.43 -30.65
CA ASN A 150 -27.72 2.41 -31.29
C ASN A 150 -27.01 3.79 -31.29
N CYS A 151 -27.32 4.66 -30.33
CA CYS A 151 -26.78 6.00 -30.18
C CYS A 151 -25.39 5.97 -29.53
N VAL A 152 -24.53 6.87 -30.02
CA VAL A 152 -23.18 7.09 -29.53
C VAL A 152 -23.25 7.65 -28.12
N ARG A 153 -22.42 7.13 -27.21
CA ARG A 153 -22.36 7.56 -25.80
C ARG A 153 -21.45 8.77 -25.68
N GLU A 154 -21.74 9.68 -24.76
CA GLU A 154 -20.84 10.76 -24.38
C GLU A 154 -20.01 10.39 -23.13
N GLU A 155 -18.80 10.94 -22.99
CA GLU A 155 -17.93 10.72 -21.80
C GLU A 155 -18.64 11.10 -20.49
N SER A 156 -19.57 12.07 -20.53
CA SER A 156 -20.38 12.47 -19.38
C SER A 156 -21.35 11.40 -18.88
N GLU A 157 -21.68 10.40 -19.71
CA GLU A 157 -22.54 9.28 -19.35
C GLU A 157 -21.78 8.16 -18.62
N LEU A 158 -20.43 8.17 -18.65
CA LEU A 158 -19.63 7.17 -17.95
C LEU A 158 -19.69 7.36 -16.44
N THR A 159 -19.72 6.26 -15.70
CA THR A 159 -19.62 6.24 -14.23
C THR A 159 -18.21 6.45 -13.72
N TRP A 160 -17.23 6.56 -14.62
CA TRP A 160 -15.80 6.70 -14.36
C TRP A 160 -15.18 7.65 -15.39
N GLN A 161 -13.97 8.14 -15.09
CA GLN A 161 -13.18 9.00 -15.97
C GLN A 161 -11.92 8.28 -16.42
N LEU A 162 -11.58 8.37 -17.71
CA LEU A 162 -10.32 7.84 -18.23
C LEU A 162 -9.19 8.84 -17.94
N GLN A 163 -8.07 8.35 -17.43
CA GLN A 163 -6.81 9.09 -17.43
C GLN A 163 -5.75 8.28 -18.20
N VAL A 164 -5.04 8.89 -19.14
CA VAL A 164 -3.94 8.24 -19.84
C VAL A 164 -2.64 8.89 -19.39
N HIS A 165 -1.68 8.10 -18.93
CA HIS A 165 -0.37 8.58 -18.52
C HIS A 165 0.69 8.01 -19.45
N VAL A 166 1.36 8.88 -20.20
CA VAL A 166 2.35 8.48 -21.20
C VAL A 166 3.76 8.79 -20.73
N THR A 167 4.65 7.79 -20.85
CA THR A 167 6.10 7.98 -20.72
C THR A 167 6.79 7.52 -22.00
N THR A 168 7.75 8.31 -22.48
CA THR A 168 8.51 8.01 -23.69
C THR A 168 10.00 8.08 -23.41
N SER A 169 10.77 7.14 -23.93
CA SER A 169 12.23 7.15 -23.86
C SER A 169 12.82 6.57 -25.14
N LYS A 170 13.87 7.22 -25.68
CA LYS A 170 14.63 6.74 -26.84
C LYS A 170 13.75 6.29 -28.03
N SER A 171 12.64 6.98 -28.28
CA SER A 171 11.60 6.58 -29.24
C SER A 171 11.24 7.73 -30.18
N LYS A 172 10.76 7.40 -31.38
CA LYS A 172 10.31 8.41 -32.36
C LYS A 172 9.09 9.19 -31.87
N LEU A 173 8.16 8.50 -31.22
CA LEU A 173 7.01 9.12 -30.56
C LEU A 173 7.45 9.74 -29.24
N MET A 174 7.95 10.98 -29.29
CA MET A 174 8.48 11.68 -28.10
C MET A 174 7.48 12.63 -27.43
N HIS A 175 6.49 13.14 -28.17
CA HIS A 175 5.50 14.08 -27.65
C HIS A 175 4.44 13.37 -26.81
N THR A 176 4.66 13.27 -25.49
CA THR A 176 3.79 12.54 -24.56
C THR A 176 2.33 12.96 -24.62
N LYS A 177 2.04 14.27 -24.66
CA LYS A 177 0.66 14.81 -24.79
C LYS A 177 -0.03 14.37 -26.07
N ALA A 178 0.67 14.45 -27.21
CA ALA A 178 0.10 14.02 -28.49
C ALA A 178 -0.14 12.50 -28.52
N VAL A 179 0.72 11.71 -27.88
CA VAL A 179 0.48 10.26 -27.71
C VAL A 179 -0.75 10.03 -26.82
N GLU A 180 -0.90 10.79 -25.74
CA GLU A 180 -2.03 10.71 -24.82
C GLU A 180 -3.36 10.97 -25.55
N GLU A 181 -3.45 12.07 -26.29
CA GLU A 181 -4.61 12.45 -27.11
C GLU A 181 -4.98 11.33 -28.09
N ARG A 182 -4.01 10.82 -28.86
CA ARG A 182 -4.24 9.76 -29.85
C ARG A 182 -4.69 8.44 -29.21
N VAL A 183 -4.16 8.11 -28.03
CA VAL A 183 -4.59 6.92 -27.28
C VAL A 183 -6.03 7.10 -26.77
N ARG A 184 -6.37 8.26 -26.21
CA ARG A 184 -7.74 8.57 -25.75
C ARG A 184 -8.75 8.51 -26.90
N GLU A 185 -8.43 9.13 -28.04
CA GLU A 185 -9.22 9.07 -29.27
C GLU A 185 -9.49 7.62 -29.69
N THR A 186 -8.45 6.80 -29.81
CA THR A 186 -8.59 5.39 -30.21
C THR A 186 -9.43 4.59 -29.22
N ILE A 187 -9.28 4.85 -27.91
CA ILE A 187 -10.11 4.17 -26.91
C ILE A 187 -11.57 4.57 -27.05
N GLY A 188 -11.86 5.86 -27.24
CA GLY A 188 -13.21 6.35 -27.46
C GLY A 188 -13.86 5.74 -28.70
N GLU A 189 -13.12 5.65 -29.81
CA GLU A 189 -13.58 4.98 -31.04
C GLU A 189 -13.94 3.51 -30.81
N VAL A 190 -13.07 2.74 -30.13
CA VAL A 190 -13.28 1.31 -29.91
C VAL A 190 -14.41 1.03 -28.92
N LEU A 191 -14.52 1.85 -27.87
CA LEU A 191 -15.59 1.70 -26.87
C LEU A 191 -16.92 2.32 -27.32
N GLY A 192 -16.94 3.08 -28.42
CA GLY A 192 -18.11 3.78 -28.93
C GLY A 192 -18.55 4.93 -28.01
N VAL A 193 -17.57 5.69 -27.50
CA VAL A 193 -17.76 6.83 -26.60
C VAL A 193 -17.11 8.07 -27.20
N LYS A 194 -17.90 9.12 -27.41
CA LYS A 194 -17.47 10.46 -27.86
C LYS A 194 -16.99 11.31 -26.68
N GLY A 195 -16.14 12.29 -26.98
CA GLY A 195 -15.66 13.29 -26.01
C GLY A 195 -14.45 12.87 -25.19
N LEU A 196 -14.06 11.58 -25.22
CA LEU A 196 -12.84 11.08 -24.57
C LEU A 196 -11.57 11.75 -25.12
N ASP A 197 -11.58 12.30 -26.32
CA ASP A 197 -10.47 13.07 -26.90
C ASP A 197 -10.27 14.45 -26.24
N SER A 198 -11.29 14.99 -25.56
CA SER A 198 -11.22 16.32 -24.97
C SER A 198 -10.25 16.36 -23.77
N THR A 199 -9.26 17.24 -23.84
CA THR A 199 -8.19 17.42 -22.83
C THR A 199 -8.66 18.01 -21.49
N ASN A 200 -9.96 17.98 -21.19
CA ASN A 200 -10.55 18.68 -20.05
C ASN A 200 -10.50 17.90 -18.71
N SER A 201 -9.87 16.73 -18.65
CA SER A 201 -9.52 16.09 -17.37
C SER A 201 -8.24 16.72 -16.78
N ALA A 202 -8.31 18.02 -16.48
CA ALA A 202 -7.35 18.68 -15.63
C ALA A 202 -7.59 18.26 -14.17
N CYS A 203 -7.12 17.07 -13.79
CA CYS A 203 -6.87 16.78 -12.38
C CYS A 203 -5.48 17.33 -12.03
N GLY A 204 -5.40 18.67 -11.94
CA GLY A 204 -4.26 19.42 -11.47
C GLY A 204 -4.70 20.22 -10.25
N VAL A 205 -4.17 19.86 -9.08
CA VAL A 205 -4.25 20.72 -7.89
C VAL A 205 -3.33 21.92 -8.15
N GLU A 206 -3.87 22.96 -8.77
CA GLU A 206 -3.37 24.33 -8.62
C GLU A 206 -4.54 25.19 -8.17
N ALA A 207 -4.50 25.59 -6.90
CA ALA A 207 -5.42 26.55 -6.32
C ALA A 207 -5.12 27.93 -6.92
N THR A 208 -5.67 28.23 -8.09
CA THR A 208 -5.83 29.62 -8.52
C THR A 208 -7.11 30.15 -7.92
N ALA A 209 -6.94 31.12 -7.01
CA ALA A 209 -8.03 31.92 -6.46
C ALA A 209 -8.73 32.69 -7.59
N ASN A 210 -9.80 32.12 -8.14
CA ASN A 210 -10.87 32.86 -8.80
C ASN A 210 -12.14 32.01 -8.81
N GLY A 211 -13.16 32.51 -8.11
CA GLY A 211 -14.40 31.82 -7.78
C GLY A 211 -15.30 31.53 -8.99
N SER A 212 -15.12 30.36 -9.58
CA SER A 212 -16.21 29.66 -10.26
C SER A 212 -16.35 28.29 -9.62
N ASN A 213 -17.49 28.03 -8.98
CA ASN A 213 -17.85 26.74 -8.41
C ASN A 213 -18.01 25.71 -9.55
N LYS A 214 -16.90 25.16 -10.05
CA LYS A 214 -16.93 23.88 -10.79
C LYS A 214 -17.23 22.79 -9.77
N SER A 215 -18.40 22.16 -9.90
CA SER A 215 -18.71 20.91 -9.21
C SER A 215 -17.54 19.93 -9.44
N LEU A 216 -16.85 19.51 -8.37
CA LEU A 216 -15.82 18.48 -8.51
C LEU A 216 -16.50 17.24 -9.07
N ASP A 217 -16.04 16.78 -10.22
CA ASP A 217 -16.46 15.51 -10.78
C ASP A 217 -15.93 14.39 -9.86
N VAL A 218 -16.82 13.77 -9.09
CA VAL A 218 -16.48 12.77 -8.05
C VAL A 218 -16.30 11.36 -8.65
N ARG A 219 -16.31 11.22 -9.98
CA ARG A 219 -16.23 9.91 -10.63
C ARG A 219 -14.87 9.21 -10.42
N PRO A 220 -14.84 7.89 -10.22
CA PRO A 220 -13.61 7.11 -10.14
C PRO A 220 -12.74 7.28 -11.37
N VAL A 221 -11.43 7.44 -11.14
CA VAL A 221 -10.44 7.50 -12.21
C VAL A 221 -10.04 6.09 -12.58
N VAL A 222 -10.04 5.78 -13.87
CA VAL A 222 -9.41 4.59 -14.45
C VAL A 222 -8.19 5.04 -15.23
N ARG A 223 -7.00 4.66 -14.74
CA ARG A 223 -5.73 5.17 -15.28
C ARG A 223 -5.03 4.12 -16.14
N LEU A 224 -4.86 4.43 -17.42
CA LEU A 224 -4.07 3.67 -18.37
C LEU A 224 -2.66 4.25 -18.48
N LEU A 225 -1.64 3.44 -18.21
CA LEU A 225 -0.24 3.78 -18.41
C LEU A 225 0.22 3.29 -19.78
N VAL A 226 0.83 4.18 -20.55
CA VAL A 226 1.46 3.88 -21.85
C VAL A 226 2.94 4.20 -21.72
N ARG A 227 3.76 3.16 -21.78
CA ARG A 227 5.23 3.28 -21.78
C ARG A 227 5.74 2.98 -23.17
N ILE A 228 6.49 3.91 -23.75
CA ILE A 228 7.16 3.73 -25.03
C ILE A 228 8.67 3.82 -24.82
N ASP A 229 9.38 2.71 -24.94
CA ASP A 229 10.86 2.66 -24.87
C ASP A 229 11.42 2.03 -26.14
N ARG A 230 12.34 2.72 -26.82
CA ARG A 230 12.94 2.25 -28.09
C ARG A 230 11.91 1.84 -29.16
N ASP A 231 10.87 2.65 -29.29
CA ASP A 231 9.68 2.44 -30.14
C ASP A 231 8.78 1.26 -29.71
N GLU A 232 9.06 0.57 -28.61
CA GLU A 232 8.24 -0.53 -28.09
C GLU A 232 7.21 -0.01 -27.09
N VAL A 233 5.93 -0.34 -27.33
CA VAL A 233 4.78 0.14 -26.57
C VAL A 233 4.29 -0.94 -25.61
N GLN A 234 4.27 -0.59 -24.34
CA GLN A 234 3.69 -1.36 -23.25
C GLN A 234 2.52 -0.60 -22.63
N LEU A 235 1.40 -1.29 -22.45
CA LEU A 235 0.20 -0.77 -21.82
C LEU A 235 -0.05 -1.48 -20.49
N SER A 236 -0.47 -0.71 -19.49
CA SER A 236 -0.81 -1.25 -18.18
C SER A 236 -1.94 -0.43 -17.55
N LEU A 237 -2.77 -1.09 -16.76
CA LEU A 237 -3.83 -0.45 -15.99
C LEU A 237 -3.34 -0.21 -14.56
N ASP A 238 -3.50 1.00 -14.02
CA ASP A 238 -3.26 1.24 -12.60
C ASP A 238 -4.33 0.55 -11.77
N THR A 239 -3.97 -0.47 -11.00
CA THR A 239 -4.95 -1.17 -10.16
C THR A 239 -5.27 -0.38 -8.90
N SER A 240 -4.45 0.62 -8.56
CA SER A 240 -4.69 1.57 -7.47
C SER A 240 -5.71 2.65 -7.86
N SER A 241 -6.26 2.58 -9.07
CA SER A 241 -7.22 3.53 -9.59
C SER A 241 -8.54 3.42 -8.81
N SER A 242 -8.78 4.43 -7.98
CA SER A 242 -10.03 4.72 -7.30
C SER A 242 -10.39 6.18 -7.55
N SER A 243 -11.49 6.67 -6.96
CA SER A 243 -11.82 8.12 -6.90
C SER A 243 -10.67 9.05 -6.50
N SER A 244 -9.56 8.55 -5.94
CA SER A 244 -8.38 9.38 -5.60
C SER A 244 -7.04 8.84 -6.14
N ALA A 245 -7.02 7.74 -6.90
CA ALA A 245 -5.82 7.12 -7.49
C ALA A 245 -4.57 7.19 -6.58
N ILE A 246 -4.70 6.61 -5.39
CA ILE A 246 -3.78 6.81 -4.27
C ILE A 246 -2.64 5.79 -4.31
N PRO A 247 -1.36 6.20 -4.37
CA PRO A 247 -0.22 5.30 -4.23
C PRO A 247 -0.27 4.45 -2.95
N LEU A 248 0.31 3.26 -2.95
CA LEU A 248 0.24 2.32 -1.82
C LEU A 248 0.88 2.89 -0.54
N HIS A 249 1.96 3.67 -0.65
CA HIS A 249 2.62 4.28 0.52
C HIS A 249 1.71 5.23 1.31
N MET A 250 0.71 5.84 0.68
CA MET A 250 -0.28 6.66 1.41
C MET A 250 -1.27 5.74 2.13
N ARG A 251 -0.91 5.29 3.34
CA ARG A 251 -1.69 4.34 4.13
C ARG A 251 -3.02 4.89 4.63
N GLY A 252 -3.15 6.23 4.71
CA GLY A 252 -4.36 6.93 5.17
C GLY A 252 -4.27 7.53 6.58
N TYR A 253 -3.23 7.23 7.36
CA TYR A 253 -3.10 7.77 8.72
C TYR A 253 -2.45 9.17 8.81
N ARG A 254 -1.79 9.64 7.74
CA ARG A 254 -1.10 10.94 7.72
C ARG A 254 -1.95 12.00 7.00
N LEU A 255 -2.64 12.83 7.78
CA LEU A 255 -3.46 13.93 7.25
C LEU A 255 -2.71 15.26 7.21
N ASN A 256 -1.85 15.53 8.19
CA ASN A 256 -1.04 16.74 8.28
C ASN A 256 0.45 16.36 8.30
N PRO A 257 1.16 16.43 7.15
CA PRO A 257 2.57 16.10 7.12
C PRO A 257 3.39 17.19 7.86
N HIS A 258 4.02 16.81 8.98
CA HIS A 258 5.11 17.61 9.56
C HIS A 258 6.28 17.68 8.56
N LYS A 259 7.18 18.68 8.66
CA LYS A 259 8.20 18.97 7.63
C LYS A 259 8.92 17.73 7.08
N ALA A 260 8.61 17.41 5.81
CA ALA A 260 9.26 16.43 4.94
C ALA A 260 9.56 15.06 5.61
N PRO A 261 8.48 14.29 5.86
CA PRO A 261 8.57 13.01 6.55
C PRO A 261 9.11 11.89 5.65
N LEU A 262 9.58 10.81 6.27
CA LEU A 262 9.90 9.58 5.56
C LEU A 262 8.62 8.99 4.93
N ARG A 263 8.71 8.49 3.68
CA ARG A 263 7.60 7.74 3.07
C ARG A 263 7.38 6.42 3.82
N GLU A 264 6.14 5.99 3.89
CA GLU A 264 5.73 4.77 4.61
C GLU A 264 6.31 3.50 3.98
N ASP A 265 6.35 3.42 2.64
CA ASP A 265 6.97 2.29 1.93
C ASP A 265 8.49 2.18 2.18
N LEU A 266 9.17 3.33 2.25
CA LEU A 266 10.57 3.40 2.63
C LEU A 266 10.78 3.06 4.11
N ALA A 267 9.91 3.50 5.02
CA ALA A 267 9.96 3.11 6.43
C ALA A 267 9.78 1.60 6.61
N PHE A 268 8.84 1.00 5.88
CA PHE A 268 8.63 -0.44 5.84
C PHE A 268 9.88 -1.19 5.35
N ALA A 269 10.50 -0.70 4.27
CA ALA A 269 11.74 -1.26 3.75
C ALA A 269 12.91 -1.19 4.76
N LEU A 270 13.03 -0.12 5.54
CA LEU A 270 14.05 -0.01 6.60
C LEU A 270 13.84 -1.05 7.70
N LEU A 271 12.58 -1.28 8.09
CA LEU A 271 12.23 -2.29 9.10
C LEU A 271 12.58 -3.70 8.60
N MET A 272 12.23 -4.01 7.34
CA MET A 272 12.60 -5.29 6.70
C MET A 272 14.12 -5.46 6.58
N ALA A 273 14.84 -4.41 6.18
CA ALA A 273 16.30 -4.43 6.09
C ALA A 273 16.97 -4.64 7.45
N GLY A 274 16.38 -4.10 8.53
CA GLY A 274 16.77 -4.40 9.91
C GLY A 274 16.41 -5.80 10.38
N GLY A 275 15.68 -6.55 9.55
CA GLY A 275 15.24 -7.92 9.79
C GLY A 275 13.98 -8.05 10.63
N LEU A 276 13.18 -6.97 10.75
CA LEU A 276 11.78 -7.08 11.18
C LEU A 276 10.95 -7.44 9.94
N LYS A 277 10.81 -8.74 9.69
CA LYS A 277 10.04 -9.27 8.57
C LYS A 277 8.58 -9.46 8.97
N PRO A 278 7.62 -9.03 8.14
CA PRO A 278 6.22 -9.28 8.42
C PRO A 278 5.90 -10.78 8.40
N ARG A 279 5.10 -11.24 9.36
CA ARG A 279 4.57 -12.60 9.40
C ARG A 279 3.06 -12.54 9.34
N TRP A 280 2.53 -12.34 8.13
CA TRP A 280 1.08 -12.26 7.93
C TRP A 280 0.44 -13.63 8.10
N ASN A 281 -0.61 -13.73 8.92
CA ASN A 281 -1.43 -14.93 8.97
C ASN A 281 -2.39 -14.95 7.77
N LEU A 282 -1.99 -15.70 6.74
CA LEU A 282 -2.79 -15.88 5.52
C LEU A 282 -3.80 -17.04 5.62
N GLN A 283 -3.80 -17.80 6.72
CA GLN A 283 -4.70 -18.95 6.91
C GLN A 283 -6.18 -18.60 6.71
N PRO A 284 -6.70 -17.47 7.22
CA PRO A 284 -8.10 -17.10 7.03
C PRO A 284 -8.46 -16.75 5.58
N LEU A 285 -7.46 -16.48 4.75
CA LEU A 285 -7.61 -16.08 3.34
C LEU A 285 -7.49 -17.27 2.38
N ARG A 286 -7.16 -18.47 2.88
CA ARG A 286 -7.04 -19.69 2.06
C ARG A 286 -8.21 -19.93 1.10
N PRO A 287 -9.49 -19.72 1.47
CA PRO A 287 -10.60 -19.98 0.54
C PRO A 287 -10.57 -19.17 -0.77
N TRP A 288 -9.76 -18.10 -0.82
CA TRP A 288 -9.55 -17.32 -2.03
C TRP A 288 -8.18 -17.53 -2.69
N LEU A 289 -7.21 -18.08 -1.96
CA LEU A 289 -5.83 -18.27 -2.41
C LEU A 289 -5.53 -19.73 -2.81
N ILE A 290 -6.27 -20.72 -2.28
CA ILE A 290 -6.08 -22.14 -2.55
C ILE A 290 -7.45 -22.73 -2.92
N LYS A 291 -7.51 -23.52 -4.01
CA LYS A 291 -8.75 -24.14 -4.48
C LYS A 291 -9.00 -25.56 -3.98
N ASP A 292 -7.96 -26.26 -3.51
CA ASP A 292 -8.08 -27.66 -3.14
C ASP A 292 -7.99 -27.88 -1.63
N ASP A 293 -8.78 -28.86 -1.16
CA ASP A 293 -8.83 -29.42 0.19
C ASP A 293 -7.53 -30.18 0.55
N ALA A 294 -6.38 -29.60 0.24
CA ALA A 294 -5.11 -30.09 0.75
C ALA A 294 -5.06 -29.78 2.25
N GLU A 295 -5.48 -30.75 3.06
CA GLU A 295 -5.12 -30.86 4.47
C GLU A 295 -3.60 -30.72 4.59
N ILE A 296 -3.15 -29.56 5.05
CA ILE A 296 -1.77 -29.40 5.48
C ILE A 296 -1.81 -29.43 7.00
N ASN A 297 -1.32 -30.56 7.52
CA ASN A 297 -0.80 -30.73 8.88
C ASN A 297 0.35 -29.73 9.10
N GLY A 298 0.01 -28.46 9.25
CA GLY A 298 0.87 -27.43 9.81
C GLY A 298 0.37 -27.17 11.21
N VAL A 299 1.05 -27.75 12.19
CA VAL A 299 0.81 -27.62 13.62
C VAL A 299 0.71 -26.12 13.96
N PHE A 300 -0.52 -25.60 13.99
CA PHE A 300 -0.85 -24.58 14.97
C PHE A 300 -0.91 -25.33 16.28
N ASP A 301 0.13 -25.18 17.09
CA ASP A 301 0.04 -25.61 18.46
C ASP A 301 -1.03 -24.73 19.12
N SER A 302 -2.24 -25.27 19.21
CA SER A 302 -3.35 -24.67 19.95
C SER A 302 -3.05 -24.57 21.45
N ASN A 303 -1.86 -25.01 21.88
CA ASN A 303 -1.33 -24.85 23.24
C ASN A 303 -0.42 -23.62 23.42
N MET A 304 -0.57 -22.55 22.63
CA MET A 304 -0.17 -21.25 23.18
C MET A 304 -1.10 -20.97 24.37
N LYS A 305 -0.58 -21.27 25.55
CA LYS A 305 -1.17 -20.88 26.82
C LYS A 305 -1.48 -19.38 26.75
N ASN A 306 -2.61 -19.00 27.34
CA ASN A 306 -2.93 -17.62 27.69
C ASN A 306 -1.92 -17.13 28.75
N ASP A 307 -0.65 -17.04 28.40
CA ASP A 307 0.33 -16.33 29.19
C ASP A 307 -0.01 -14.84 29.00
N GLU A 308 -0.16 -14.12 30.12
CA GLU A 308 -0.44 -12.69 30.12
C GLU A 308 0.52 -11.98 29.15
N VAL A 309 -0.02 -11.22 28.18
CA VAL A 309 0.80 -10.49 27.20
C VAL A 309 1.46 -9.33 27.90
N GLU A 310 2.64 -9.58 28.43
CA GLU A 310 3.44 -8.54 29.07
C GLU A 310 4.11 -7.65 28.02
N SER A 311 4.07 -6.33 28.25
CA SER A 311 4.67 -5.33 27.35
C SER A 311 6.18 -5.53 27.24
N SER A 312 6.66 -5.93 26.06
CA SER A 312 8.08 -6.05 25.73
C SER A 312 8.44 -5.23 24.48
N VAL A 313 9.37 -4.29 24.65
CA VAL A 313 9.83 -3.43 23.55
C VAL A 313 10.76 -4.20 22.62
N GLN A 314 10.41 -4.26 21.34
CA GLN A 314 11.16 -4.95 20.28
C GLN A 314 11.78 -4.00 19.27
N LEU A 315 11.23 -2.79 19.14
CA LEU A 315 11.68 -1.75 18.22
C LEU A 315 11.89 -0.42 18.94
N PHE A 316 12.96 0.27 18.61
CA PHE A 316 13.24 1.62 19.08
C PHE A 316 13.61 2.57 17.93
N ASP A 317 12.89 3.69 17.81
CA ASP A 317 13.26 4.81 16.93
C ASP A 317 13.68 6.04 17.77
N PRO A 318 14.98 6.31 17.94
CA PRO A 318 15.47 7.42 18.75
C PRO A 318 15.25 8.83 18.16
N LEU A 319 14.90 8.94 16.87
CA LEU A 319 14.74 10.21 16.14
C LEU A 319 13.48 10.12 15.26
N CYS A 320 12.33 9.88 15.91
CA CYS A 320 11.15 9.39 15.22
C CYS A 320 10.41 10.44 14.39
N GLY A 321 10.66 11.73 14.64
CA GLY A 321 9.92 12.84 14.04
C GLY A 321 8.42 12.63 14.18
N SER A 322 7.69 12.65 13.06
CA SER A 322 6.24 12.39 13.02
C SER A 322 5.83 10.91 13.18
N GLY A 323 6.76 10.03 13.51
CA GLY A 323 6.50 8.63 13.91
C GLY A 323 6.37 7.61 12.77
N THR A 324 6.82 7.88 11.53
CA THR A 324 6.59 6.95 10.40
C THR A 324 7.12 5.54 10.67
N ILE A 325 8.39 5.43 11.09
CA ILE A 325 9.05 4.14 11.34
C ILE A 325 8.37 3.42 12.51
N ALA A 326 8.09 4.14 13.60
CA ALA A 326 7.41 3.58 14.76
C ALA A 326 6.01 3.05 14.43
N ILE A 327 5.23 3.77 13.61
CA ILE A 327 3.87 3.37 13.21
C ILE A 327 3.87 2.15 12.27
N GLU A 328 4.74 2.13 11.27
CA GLU A 328 4.87 0.96 10.38
C GLU A 328 5.39 -0.25 11.18
N GLY A 329 6.36 -0.05 12.08
CA GLY A 329 6.90 -1.11 12.94
C GLY A 329 5.88 -1.70 13.89
N ALA A 330 5.11 -0.86 14.58
CA ALA A 330 4.00 -1.30 15.42
C ALA A 330 2.92 -2.05 14.61
N SER A 331 2.65 -1.59 13.38
CA SER A 331 1.70 -2.27 12.49
C SER A 331 2.20 -3.66 12.09
N ILE A 332 3.49 -3.81 11.77
CA ILE A 332 4.09 -5.12 11.45
C ILE A 332 4.02 -6.06 12.67
N LEU A 333 4.41 -5.58 13.85
CA LEU A 333 4.42 -6.37 15.09
C LEU A 333 3.01 -6.80 15.51
N ALA A 334 2.01 -5.94 15.32
CA ALA A 334 0.60 -6.25 15.57
C ALA A 334 -0.06 -7.08 14.45
N GLY A 335 0.67 -7.45 13.40
CA GLY A 335 0.13 -8.18 12.24
C GLY A 335 -0.86 -7.38 11.39
N LEU A 336 -0.95 -6.07 11.58
CA LEU A 336 -1.90 -5.19 10.90
C LEU A 336 -1.47 -4.89 9.45
N PRO A 337 -2.30 -5.21 8.44
CA PRO A 337 -1.93 -4.98 7.05
C PRO A 337 -1.70 -3.49 6.73
N PRO A 338 -0.70 -3.11 5.91
CA PRO A 338 -0.46 -1.73 5.52
C PRO A 338 -1.66 -1.09 4.80
N GLY A 339 -2.35 -1.85 3.95
CA GLY A 339 -3.49 -1.40 3.15
C GLY A 339 -4.83 -1.33 3.90
N ARG A 340 -4.87 -1.51 5.22
CA ARG A 340 -6.11 -1.66 6.00
C ARG A 340 -7.07 -0.46 5.99
N PHE A 341 -6.65 0.73 5.60
CA PHE A 341 -7.56 1.88 5.44
C PHE A 341 -7.90 2.20 3.99
N ARG A 342 -7.39 1.41 3.04
CA ARG A 342 -7.60 1.65 1.61
C ARG A 342 -9.02 1.25 1.18
N PRO A 343 -9.58 1.97 0.18
CA PRO A 343 -10.76 1.51 -0.54
C PRO A 343 -10.41 0.30 -1.44
N PRO A 344 -11.41 -0.41 -1.99
CA PRO A 344 -11.15 -1.49 -2.92
C PRO A 344 -10.44 -0.96 -4.18
N PRO A 345 -9.47 -1.70 -4.74
CA PRO A 345 -8.79 -1.34 -5.98
C PRO A 345 -9.71 -1.47 -7.20
N LEU A 346 -9.30 -0.89 -8.34
CA LEU A 346 -9.94 -1.05 -9.66
C LEU A 346 -11.36 -0.47 -9.81
N GLU A 347 -11.73 0.53 -9.01
CA GLU A 347 -13.02 1.23 -9.12
C GLU A 347 -13.22 1.79 -10.54
N GLY A 348 -14.44 1.70 -11.08
CA GLY A 348 -14.75 2.08 -12.47
C GLY A 348 -14.47 0.99 -13.52
N THR A 349 -13.95 -0.16 -13.12
CA THR A 349 -13.73 -1.32 -14.00
C THR A 349 -14.67 -2.48 -13.64
N ARG A 350 -14.84 -3.45 -14.55
CA ARG A 350 -15.55 -4.70 -14.26
C ARG A 350 -14.78 -5.66 -13.36
N LEU A 351 -13.53 -5.32 -13.03
CA LEU A 351 -12.72 -6.03 -12.05
C LEU A 351 -12.94 -5.49 -10.62
N TYR A 352 -13.73 -4.43 -10.46
CA TYR A 352 -14.12 -3.91 -9.15
C TYR A 352 -15.07 -4.87 -8.44
N ASP A 353 -14.67 -5.35 -7.27
CA ASP A 353 -15.46 -6.26 -6.44
C ASP A 353 -15.36 -5.86 -4.96
N THR A 354 -16.27 -4.99 -4.53
CA THR A 354 -16.32 -4.51 -3.15
C THR A 354 -16.60 -5.64 -2.16
N SER A 355 -17.40 -6.64 -2.53
CA SER A 355 -17.75 -7.75 -1.65
C SER A 355 -16.52 -8.63 -1.38
N LEU A 356 -15.77 -8.99 -2.42
CA LEU A 356 -14.52 -9.75 -2.27
C LEU A 356 -13.49 -8.98 -1.43
N TRP A 357 -13.29 -7.69 -1.72
CA TRP A 357 -12.37 -6.84 -0.94
C TRP A 357 -12.75 -6.79 0.54
N ASN A 358 -14.00 -6.50 0.85
CA ASN A 358 -14.48 -6.39 2.22
C ASN A 358 -14.33 -7.73 2.97
N ASN A 359 -14.60 -8.86 2.31
CA ASN A 359 -14.42 -10.18 2.93
C ASN A 359 -12.94 -10.50 3.22
N ILE A 360 -12.04 -10.27 2.26
CA ILE A 360 -10.59 -10.46 2.46
C ILE A 360 -10.09 -9.57 3.60
N LYS A 361 -10.43 -8.28 3.55
CA LYS A 361 -10.03 -7.28 4.54
C LYS A 361 -10.56 -7.61 5.94
N LEU A 362 -11.83 -7.99 6.05
CA LEU A 362 -12.44 -8.37 7.33
C LEU A 362 -11.70 -9.57 7.94
N ARG A 363 -11.48 -10.63 7.18
CA ARG A 363 -10.77 -11.83 7.68
C ARG A 363 -9.32 -11.56 8.07
N ALA A 364 -8.61 -10.74 7.28
CA ALA A 364 -7.26 -10.30 7.60
C ALA A 364 -7.20 -9.54 8.94
N LEU A 365 -8.14 -8.62 9.16
CA LEU A 365 -8.19 -7.81 10.39
C LEU A 365 -8.60 -8.63 11.61
N SER A 366 -9.62 -9.49 11.49
CA SER A 366 -10.00 -10.42 12.55
C SER A 366 -8.84 -11.31 12.97
N SER A 367 -8.02 -11.76 12.01
CA SER A 367 -6.81 -12.52 12.30
C SER A 367 -5.74 -11.72 13.05
N SER A 368 -5.61 -10.44 12.74
CA SER A 368 -4.60 -9.58 13.35
C SER A 368 -4.93 -9.33 14.82
N LEU A 369 -6.22 -9.14 15.14
CA LEU A 369 -6.71 -9.00 16.52
C LEU A 369 -6.41 -10.24 17.38
N LEU A 370 -6.56 -11.44 16.80
CA LEU A 370 -6.23 -12.69 17.49
C LEU A 370 -4.71 -12.82 17.75
N LEU A 371 -3.87 -12.47 16.76
CA LEU A 371 -2.41 -12.52 16.90
C LEU A 371 -1.87 -11.53 17.91
N ALA A 372 -2.47 -10.35 17.97
CA ALA A 372 -2.02 -9.30 18.85
C ALA A 372 -2.33 -9.66 20.33
N ASN A 373 -3.25 -10.61 20.59
CA ASN A 373 -3.70 -11.03 21.92
C ASN A 373 -3.99 -9.83 22.84
N VAL A 374 -4.54 -8.78 22.23
CA VAL A 374 -4.79 -7.48 22.87
C VAL A 374 -6.17 -7.55 23.46
N ASP A 375 -6.25 -7.59 24.78
CA ASP A 375 -7.44 -7.06 25.43
C ASP A 375 -7.59 -5.61 24.98
N ALA A 376 -8.73 -5.24 24.40
CA ALA A 376 -8.89 -3.98 23.65
C ALA A 376 -8.55 -2.74 24.50
N ASP A 377 -8.59 -2.89 25.82
CA ASP A 377 -8.32 -1.85 26.81
C ASP A 377 -6.91 -1.92 27.43
N ALA A 378 -6.11 -2.96 27.14
CA ALA A 378 -4.76 -3.13 27.69
C ALA A 378 -3.67 -2.52 26.78
N ARG A 379 -2.86 -1.61 27.35
CA ARG A 379 -1.71 -1.02 26.64
C ARG A 379 -0.58 -2.05 26.55
N THR A 380 -0.24 -2.48 25.33
CA THR A 380 0.81 -3.48 25.05
C THR A 380 1.97 -2.83 24.31
N ILE A 381 2.93 -2.27 25.02
CA ILE A 381 4.01 -1.51 24.37
C ILE A 381 5.05 -2.44 23.74
N MET A 382 5.16 -2.33 22.41
CA MET A 382 6.11 -3.07 21.57
C MET A 382 7.17 -2.17 20.94
N VAL A 383 6.88 -0.88 20.84
CA VAL A 383 7.74 0.11 20.18
C VAL A 383 8.00 1.28 21.11
N ALA A 384 9.25 1.68 21.26
CA ALA A 384 9.62 2.96 21.86
C ALA A 384 10.03 3.96 20.76
N ALA A 385 9.68 5.23 20.92
CA ALA A 385 9.96 6.26 19.91
C ALA A 385 10.22 7.61 20.58
N ASN A 386 11.37 8.21 20.26
CA ASN A 386 11.81 9.47 20.85
C ASN A 386 12.04 10.53 19.79
N ASP A 387 11.76 11.79 20.14
CA ASP A 387 12.23 12.95 19.40
C ASP A 387 12.34 14.16 20.33
N ILE A 388 13.29 15.03 20.06
CA ILE A 388 13.46 16.29 20.81
C ILE A 388 12.35 17.29 20.46
N ASN A 389 11.79 17.20 19.25
CA ASN A 389 10.75 18.11 18.79
C ASN A 389 9.37 17.68 19.30
N LYS A 390 8.85 18.46 20.26
CA LYS A 390 7.52 18.29 20.85
C LYS A 390 6.39 18.27 19.81
N ASP A 391 6.43 19.14 18.79
CA ASP A 391 5.39 19.19 17.76
C ASP A 391 5.42 17.95 16.87
N ALA A 392 6.61 17.42 16.60
CA ALA A 392 6.77 16.18 15.86
C ALA A 392 6.20 14.99 16.64
N ILE A 393 6.44 14.91 17.96
CA ILE A 393 5.84 13.89 18.84
C ILE A 393 4.32 14.01 18.91
N HIS A 394 3.77 15.22 19.05
CA HIS A 394 2.33 15.42 19.01
C HIS A 394 1.71 14.93 17.68
N ALA A 395 2.38 15.24 16.56
CA ALA A 395 1.98 14.71 15.25
C ALA A 395 2.09 13.17 15.20
N ALA A 396 3.13 12.59 15.78
CA ALA A 396 3.33 11.14 15.85
C ALA A 396 2.22 10.44 16.63
N ILE A 397 1.84 10.95 17.80
CA ILE A 397 0.72 10.44 18.61
C ILE A 397 -0.60 10.57 17.84
N SER A 398 -0.83 11.68 17.16
CA SER A 398 -2.04 11.87 16.35
C SER A 398 -2.09 10.90 15.16
N ASN A 399 -0.93 10.66 14.51
CA ASN A 399 -0.79 9.70 13.42
C ASN A 399 -1.00 8.26 13.91
N SER A 400 -0.44 7.87 15.07
CA SER A 400 -0.57 6.52 15.61
C SER A 400 -2.02 6.19 15.97
N LYS A 401 -2.76 7.17 16.51
CA LYS A 401 -4.21 7.06 16.77
C LYS A 401 -5.00 6.75 15.49
N ARG A 402 -4.75 7.50 14.42
CA ARG A 402 -5.40 7.24 13.12
C ARG A 402 -4.95 5.92 12.50
N ALA A 403 -3.74 5.48 12.78
CA ALA A 403 -3.24 4.19 12.35
C ALA A 403 -3.78 3.01 13.19
N GLY A 404 -4.42 3.26 14.34
CA GLY A 404 -4.91 2.24 15.27
C GLY A 404 -3.79 1.48 15.98
N VAL A 405 -2.69 2.16 16.30
CA VAL A 405 -1.49 1.56 16.93
C VAL A 405 -0.96 2.38 18.11
N GLU A 406 -1.72 3.35 18.64
CA GLU A 406 -1.24 4.17 19.76
C GLU A 406 -0.93 3.34 21.01
N ASN A 407 -1.67 2.25 21.23
CA ASN A 407 -1.50 1.38 22.39
C ASN A 407 -0.27 0.47 22.28
N PHE A 408 0.44 0.50 21.15
CA PHE A 408 1.64 -0.29 20.88
C PHE A 408 2.93 0.53 20.94
N ILE A 409 2.83 1.85 21.01
CA ILE A 409 3.96 2.77 20.91
C ILE A 409 4.04 3.64 22.17
N ASP A 410 5.23 3.72 22.74
CA ASP A 410 5.56 4.75 23.72
C ASP A 410 6.33 5.88 23.06
N PHE A 411 5.69 7.06 23.02
CA PHE A 411 6.29 8.28 22.51
C PHE A 411 6.83 9.12 23.66
N THR A 412 8.14 9.41 23.63
CA THR A 412 8.81 10.24 24.62
C THR A 412 9.39 11.49 23.97
N ILE A 413 9.10 12.67 24.54
CA ILE A 413 9.79 13.90 24.17
C ILE A 413 11.16 13.89 24.86
N GLY A 414 12.23 13.78 24.09
CA GLY A 414 13.57 13.65 24.66
C GLY A 414 14.66 13.49 23.61
N SER A 415 15.90 13.75 24.02
CA SER A 415 17.08 13.46 23.20
C SER A 415 17.22 11.96 22.98
N PHE A 416 17.78 11.56 21.82
CA PHE A 416 18.19 10.18 21.55
C PHE A 416 19.19 9.62 22.57
N LYS A 417 19.82 10.47 23.39
CA LYS A 417 20.71 10.09 24.51
C LYS A 417 19.95 9.61 25.75
N ILE A 418 18.67 9.93 25.85
CA ILE A 418 17.79 9.51 26.95
C ILE A 418 17.01 8.32 26.41
N HIS A 419 17.29 7.11 26.90
CA HIS A 419 16.50 5.96 26.51
C HIS A 419 15.46 5.67 27.59
N PRO A 420 14.17 5.50 27.25
CA PRO A 420 13.18 4.95 28.18
C PRO A 420 13.56 3.55 28.66
N LEU A 421 14.52 2.90 27.97
CA LEU A 421 15.05 1.57 28.23
C LEU A 421 16.32 1.55 29.11
N SER A 422 16.94 2.71 29.38
CA SER A 422 18.16 2.82 30.20
C SER A 422 17.82 3.47 31.55
N ASN A 423 18.08 2.76 32.65
CA ASN A 423 17.96 3.24 34.04
C ASN A 423 16.54 3.58 34.53
N ARG A 424 15.68 2.56 34.65
CA ARG A 424 14.67 2.54 35.72
C ARG A 424 14.86 1.26 36.52
N SER A 425 14.76 1.34 37.84
CA SER A 425 14.72 0.16 38.70
C SER A 425 13.63 -0.80 38.20
N PRO A 426 13.77 -2.14 38.36
CA PRO A 426 12.78 -3.11 37.87
C PRO A 426 11.34 -2.86 38.38
N GLN A 427 11.20 -2.07 39.43
CA GLN A 427 9.93 -1.67 40.05
C GLN A 427 9.35 -0.35 39.50
N GLN A 428 10.08 0.37 38.63
CA GLN A 428 9.68 1.65 38.03
C GLN A 428 9.76 1.67 36.49
N SER A 429 10.24 0.60 35.85
CA SER A 429 10.18 0.45 34.40
C SER A 429 8.76 0.09 33.97
N THR A 430 8.13 0.94 33.14
CA THR A 430 6.85 0.67 32.48
C THR A 430 6.94 -0.40 31.38
N TYR A 431 8.13 -0.96 31.14
CA TYR A 431 8.40 -2.00 30.14
C TYR A 431 9.10 -3.17 30.80
N LYS A 432 8.71 -4.40 30.43
CA LYS A 432 9.54 -5.58 30.67
C LYS A 432 10.62 -5.65 29.59
N ILE A 433 11.82 -6.02 30.02
CA ILE A 433 12.90 -6.38 29.10
C ILE A 433 12.53 -7.75 28.54
N SER A 434 12.46 -7.89 27.22
CA SER A 434 12.27 -9.20 26.58
C SER A 434 13.34 -10.17 27.07
N ASP A 435 12.98 -11.42 27.34
CA ASP A 435 13.92 -12.47 27.76
C ASP A 435 15.09 -12.62 26.77
N SER A 436 14.87 -12.38 25.47
CA SER A 436 15.92 -12.42 24.45
C SER A 436 16.92 -11.27 24.56
N ARG A 437 16.52 -10.15 25.18
CA ARG A 437 17.19 -8.84 25.16
C ARG A 437 17.55 -8.33 23.76
N ASP A 438 16.90 -8.85 22.72
CA ASP A 438 17.13 -8.39 21.35
C ASP A 438 16.29 -7.13 21.09
N LEU A 439 16.94 -6.07 20.61
CA LEU A 439 16.32 -4.80 20.27
C LEU A 439 16.67 -4.42 18.84
N LEU A 440 15.66 -4.16 18.02
CA LEU A 440 15.85 -3.54 16.72
C LEU A 440 15.81 -2.01 16.86
N ILE A 441 16.79 -1.33 16.30
CA ILE A 441 16.84 0.12 16.24
C ILE A 441 16.77 0.53 14.78
N VAL A 442 15.74 1.29 14.41
CA VAL A 442 15.58 1.82 13.05
C VAL A 442 15.34 3.30 13.14
N THR A 443 16.12 4.10 12.43
CA THR A 443 16.00 5.55 12.53
C THR A 443 16.43 6.30 11.29
N ASN A 444 15.92 7.52 11.16
CA ASN A 444 16.17 8.45 10.05
C ASN A 444 16.69 9.78 10.60
N PRO A 445 18.00 9.87 10.95
CA PRO A 445 18.60 11.07 11.50
C PRO A 445 18.54 12.25 10.51
N PRO A 446 18.67 13.51 10.98
CA PRO A 446 18.73 14.66 10.08
C PRO A 446 19.99 14.62 9.19
N TYR A 447 19.84 14.93 7.90
CA TYR A 447 20.94 15.02 6.92
C TYR A 447 20.73 16.13 5.88
N GLY A 448 21.80 16.48 5.16
CA GLY A 448 21.76 17.46 4.05
C GLY A 448 21.61 18.90 4.55
N LYS A 449 20.83 19.75 3.86
CA LYS A 449 20.61 21.17 4.23
C LYS A 449 19.99 21.40 5.62
N ARG A 450 19.61 20.32 6.32
CA ARG A 450 19.07 20.37 7.69
C ARG A 450 20.17 20.37 8.76
N MET A 451 21.43 20.17 8.37
CA MET A 451 22.61 20.14 9.24
C MET A 451 23.81 20.73 8.49
N LEU A 452 24.73 21.39 9.20
CA LEU A 452 26.06 21.66 8.63
C LEU A 452 26.84 20.33 8.53
N SER A 453 27.81 20.23 7.61
CA SER A 453 28.55 18.98 7.34
C SER A 453 29.22 18.41 8.59
N ASP A 454 29.78 19.28 9.43
CA ASP A 454 30.54 18.89 10.62
C ASP A 454 29.63 18.40 11.76
N GLU A 455 28.41 18.94 11.86
CA GLU A 455 27.40 18.50 12.83
C GLU A 455 26.82 17.12 12.48
N SER A 456 26.76 16.80 11.19
CA SER A 456 26.26 15.52 10.68
C SER A 456 27.18 14.35 11.06
N ASN A 457 28.50 14.53 10.98
CA ASN A 457 29.45 13.50 11.40
C ASN A 457 29.43 13.30 12.92
N SER A 458 29.22 14.38 13.69
CA SER A 458 29.10 14.32 15.14
C SER A 458 27.86 13.54 15.60
N ILE A 459 26.70 13.70 14.93
CA ILE A 459 25.46 13.06 15.39
C ILE A 459 25.50 11.54 15.23
N TYR A 460 26.07 10.99 14.16
CA TYR A 460 26.14 9.53 13.98
C TYR A 460 27.02 8.84 15.02
N LYS A 461 28.13 9.47 15.43
CA LYS A 461 28.96 9.01 16.57
C LYS A 461 28.21 9.06 17.89
N GLN A 462 27.49 10.15 18.14
CA GLN A 462 26.69 10.29 19.35
C GLN A 462 25.57 9.25 19.41
N ILE A 463 24.92 8.94 18.29
CA ILE A 463 23.92 7.86 18.21
C ILE A 463 24.59 6.54 18.58
N ALA A 464 25.69 6.16 17.94
CA ALA A 464 26.38 4.90 18.23
C ALA A 464 26.78 4.77 19.71
N ASN A 465 27.34 5.83 20.31
CA ASN A 465 27.68 5.84 21.73
C ASN A 465 26.46 5.66 22.64
N ALA A 466 25.33 6.30 22.30
CA ALA A 466 24.08 6.11 23.02
C ALA A 466 23.61 4.64 22.91
N LEU A 467 23.68 4.05 21.71
CA LEU A 467 23.31 2.65 21.49
C LEU A 467 24.19 1.66 22.26
N LYS A 468 25.50 1.92 22.40
CA LYS A 468 26.41 1.09 23.20
C LYS A 468 26.06 1.04 24.69
N SER A 469 25.40 2.07 25.21
CA SER A 469 25.01 2.14 26.63
C SER A 469 23.77 1.31 26.98
N LEU A 470 23.07 0.78 25.97
CA LEU A 470 21.86 0.00 26.16
C LEU A 470 22.21 -1.44 26.59
N PRO A 471 21.53 -2.00 27.62
CA PRO A 471 21.75 -3.37 28.07
C PRO A 471 21.06 -4.42 27.18
N TYR A 472 21.13 -4.23 25.86
CA TYR A 472 20.45 -5.02 24.84
C TYR A 472 21.44 -5.53 23.80
N ARG A 473 21.09 -6.65 23.17
CA ARG A 473 21.69 -7.05 21.92
C ARG A 473 20.98 -6.27 20.81
N ILE A 474 21.73 -5.56 19.98
CA ILE A 474 21.16 -4.57 19.05
C ILE A 474 21.36 -4.98 17.60
N ARG A 475 20.29 -4.93 16.81
CA ARG A 475 20.40 -4.68 15.37
C ARG A 475 20.09 -3.23 15.11
N CYS A 476 20.87 -2.56 14.28
CA CYS A 476 20.65 -1.17 13.96
C CYS A 476 20.50 -1.00 12.45
N THR A 477 19.52 -0.20 12.01
CA THR A 477 19.36 0.25 10.62
C THR A 477 19.21 1.77 10.59
N ILE A 478 20.10 2.44 9.87
CA ILE A 478 20.15 3.90 9.76
C ILE A 478 20.09 4.27 8.28
N ILE A 479 19.24 5.24 7.95
CA ILE A 479 19.20 5.85 6.61
C ILE A 479 19.85 7.23 6.63
N GLY A 480 20.65 7.54 5.59
CA GLY A 480 21.32 8.82 5.45
C GLY A 480 21.72 9.12 4.00
N LYS A 481 22.22 10.33 3.74
CA LYS A 481 22.61 10.76 2.39
C LYS A 481 23.97 10.20 1.94
N GLU A 482 24.93 10.09 2.85
CA GLU A 482 26.33 9.81 2.51
C GLU A 482 26.88 8.61 3.30
N PRO A 483 27.30 7.52 2.62
CA PRO A 483 27.85 6.33 3.28
C PRO A 483 29.12 6.57 4.11
N ARG A 484 29.84 7.69 3.88
CA ARG A 484 31.04 8.03 4.64
C ARG A 484 30.68 8.47 6.06
N SER A 485 29.77 9.42 6.20
CA SER A 485 29.29 9.89 7.51
C SER A 485 28.67 8.78 8.35
N LEU A 486 27.97 7.83 7.72
CA LEU A 486 27.44 6.65 8.41
C LEU A 486 28.55 5.74 8.95
N ARG A 487 29.63 5.52 8.19
CA ARG A 487 30.79 4.72 8.63
C ARG A 487 31.56 5.35 9.77
N GLU A 488 31.52 6.68 9.91
CA GLU A 488 32.16 7.38 11.02
C GLU A 488 31.48 7.12 12.38
N SER A 489 30.30 6.50 12.40
CA SER A 489 29.58 6.13 13.62
C SER A 489 30.30 5.09 14.49
N SER A 490 31.30 4.37 13.97
CA SER A 490 31.93 3.19 14.60
C SER A 490 31.04 1.94 14.73
N LEU A 491 29.78 2.01 14.29
CA LEU A 491 28.94 0.82 14.09
C LEU A 491 29.46 0.01 12.89
N PRO A 492 29.44 -1.34 12.94
CA PRO A 492 29.81 -2.20 11.82
C PRO A 492 28.71 -2.25 10.75
N LEU A 493 28.42 -1.11 10.14
CA LEU A 493 27.33 -0.90 9.20
C LEU A 493 27.67 -1.45 7.80
N ARG A 494 26.72 -2.21 7.23
CA ARG A 494 26.75 -2.70 5.85
C ARG A 494 25.64 -2.05 5.05
N VAL A 495 25.87 -1.79 3.77
CA VAL A 495 24.82 -1.24 2.89
C VAL A 495 23.72 -2.28 2.73
N ALA A 496 22.50 -1.94 3.14
CA ALA A 496 21.33 -2.78 2.91
C ALA A 496 20.73 -2.47 1.53
N PHE A 497 20.47 -1.19 1.25
CA PHE A 497 20.01 -0.72 -0.07
C PHE A 497 20.31 0.76 -0.27
N SER A 498 20.24 1.22 -1.52
CA SER A 498 20.32 2.63 -1.89
C SER A 498 19.09 3.02 -2.70
N THR A 499 18.53 4.18 -2.44
CA THR A 499 17.31 4.64 -3.13
C THR A 499 17.24 6.17 -3.19
N LYS A 500 16.07 6.72 -3.54
CA LYS A 500 15.80 8.15 -3.49
C LYS A 500 14.68 8.49 -2.52
N GLN A 501 14.87 9.55 -1.74
CA GLN A 501 13.86 10.15 -0.87
C GLN A 501 13.74 11.64 -1.19
N GLY A 502 12.57 12.09 -1.66
CA GLY A 502 12.35 13.50 -2.04
C GLY A 502 13.35 14.01 -3.10
N GLY A 503 13.76 13.15 -4.03
CA GLY A 503 14.75 13.46 -5.07
C GLY A 503 16.22 13.33 -4.64
N LEU A 504 16.50 13.20 -3.34
CA LEU A 504 17.84 13.00 -2.79
C LEU A 504 18.21 11.51 -2.82
N SER A 505 19.43 11.20 -3.27
CA SER A 505 20.00 9.86 -3.11
C SER A 505 20.29 9.60 -1.63
N VAL A 506 19.80 8.46 -1.14
CA VAL A 506 19.96 8.02 0.25
C VAL A 506 20.37 6.55 0.29
N VAL A 507 21.04 6.16 1.37
CA VAL A 507 21.53 4.81 1.61
C VAL A 507 21.05 4.36 2.98
N ALA A 508 20.44 3.19 3.04
CA ALA A 508 20.15 2.49 4.27
C ALA A 508 21.32 1.56 4.57
N MET A 509 21.83 1.63 5.80
CA MET A 509 22.87 0.73 6.28
C MET A 509 22.41 0.04 7.55
N SER A 510 22.71 -1.25 7.66
CA SER A 510 22.28 -2.10 8.76
C SER A 510 23.47 -2.83 9.38
N THR A 511 23.37 -3.18 10.65
CA THR A 511 24.33 -4.05 11.33
C THR A 511 23.77 -5.47 11.39
N ASP A 512 24.66 -6.45 11.50
CA ASP A 512 24.30 -7.74 12.09
C ASP A 512 23.92 -7.55 13.58
N GLN A 513 23.52 -8.62 14.26
CA GLN A 513 23.23 -8.56 15.70
C GLN A 513 24.52 -8.24 16.48
N LEU A 514 24.48 -7.18 17.29
CA LEU A 514 25.57 -6.72 18.15
C LEU A 514 25.27 -7.14 19.59
N ASP A 515 26.20 -7.83 20.25
CA ASP A 515 26.06 -8.17 21.67
C ASP A 515 26.38 -6.97 22.55
N SER A 516 25.92 -6.94 23.81
CA SER A 516 26.01 -5.76 24.70
C SER A 516 27.42 -5.27 25.05
N SER A 517 28.48 -5.91 24.54
CA SER A 517 29.89 -5.58 24.79
C SER A 517 30.62 -4.90 23.61
N TRP A 518 29.89 -4.48 22.57
CA TRP A 518 30.43 -4.03 21.28
C TRP A 518 30.97 -2.59 21.22
#